data_AF-A0A672RXZ5-F1
#
_entry.id   AF-A0A672RXZ5-F1
#
_cell.length_a   1.000
_cell.length_b   1.000
_cell.length_c   1.000
_cell.angle_alpha   90.00
_cell.angle_beta   90.00
_cell.angle_gamma   90.00
#
_symmetry.space_group_name_H-M   'P 1'
#
loop_
_entity.id
_entity.type
_entity.pdbx_description
1 polymer ?
#
loop_
_entity_poly.entity_id
_entity_poly.type
_entity_poly.pdbx_seq_one_letter_code
_entity_poly.pdbx_strand_id
1 'polypeptide(L)'
;MFLYVFLQDDHELSLDELKTLSPSHQGLTHKRALKILARDGPNALTPPTTPEWVKFYKQLFGGFSILLWIGAILCFFAYSIQAATEDEPVNGNLYLGVVLSAVVIITSCFSYYQEAKSSRIMDSFKNMVPQVSVITAVDCFG
;
A
#
# COMPACT_ATOMS: atom_id res chain seq x y z
N MET A 1 21.22 5.08 23.12
CA MET A 1 22.09 5.95 22.29
C MET A 1 21.87 5.74 20.79
N PHE A 2 21.88 4.49 20.28
CA PHE A 2 21.78 4.21 18.83
C PHE A 2 20.42 4.52 18.16
N LEU A 3 19.33 4.68 18.94
CA LEU A 3 18.00 4.96 18.37
C LEU A 3 17.72 6.46 18.17
N TYR A 4 18.44 7.37 18.84
CA TYR A 4 18.17 8.81 18.77
C TYR A 4 18.73 9.48 17.51
N VAL A 5 19.76 8.88 16.88
CA VAL A 5 20.41 9.44 15.69
C VAL A 5 19.55 9.30 14.43
N PHE A 6 18.61 8.36 14.38
CA PHE A 6 17.83 8.12 13.16
C PHE A 6 16.69 9.14 12.93
N LEU A 7 16.35 9.93 13.95
CA LEU A 7 15.30 10.95 13.92
C LEU A 7 15.85 12.37 14.09
N GLN A 8 17.18 12.53 13.97
CA GLN A 8 17.79 13.85 14.11
C GLN A 8 17.76 14.54 12.75
N ASP A 9 17.08 15.67 12.73
CA ASP A 9 16.99 16.56 11.59
C ASP A 9 18.34 17.27 11.43
N ASP A 10 19.14 16.86 10.43
CA ASP A 10 20.51 17.33 10.24
C ASP A 10 20.63 18.87 10.06
N HIS A 11 19.51 19.56 9.86
CA HIS A 11 19.43 21.00 9.67
C HIS A 11 19.67 21.82 10.96
N GLU A 12 19.68 21.19 12.14
CA GLU A 12 20.01 21.86 13.41
C GLU A 12 21.51 21.73 13.80
N LEU A 13 22.29 20.94 13.07
CA LEU A 13 23.70 20.67 13.38
C LEU A 13 24.63 21.79 12.91
N SER A 14 25.68 22.05 13.70
CA SER A 14 26.75 22.96 13.28
C SER A 14 27.58 22.34 12.14
N LEU A 15 28.18 23.18 11.29
CA LEU A 15 28.95 22.71 10.11
C LEU A 15 30.11 21.76 10.48
N ASP A 16 30.67 21.90 11.68
CA ASP A 16 31.77 21.06 12.14
C ASP A 16 31.28 19.68 12.62
N GLU A 17 30.08 19.58 13.18
CA GLU A 17 29.43 18.30 13.49
C GLU A 17 28.94 17.58 12.21
N LEU A 18 28.53 18.33 11.19
CA LEU A 18 28.14 17.78 9.90
C LEU A 18 29.34 17.20 9.12
N LYS A 19 30.53 17.78 9.27
CA LYS A 19 31.78 17.29 8.65
C LYS A 19 32.18 15.90 9.14
N THR A 20 31.88 15.58 10.40
CA THR A 20 32.10 14.24 10.96
C THR A 20 31.19 13.18 10.34
N LEU A 21 30.01 13.56 9.87
CA LEU A 21 29.03 12.69 9.20
C LEU A 21 29.27 12.59 7.68
N SER A 22 29.67 13.69 7.03
CA SER A 22 29.98 13.73 5.59
C SER A 22 31.17 14.67 5.28
N PRO A 23 32.13 14.27 4.43
CA PRO A 23 33.25 15.13 4.08
C PRO A 23 32.75 16.38 3.31
N SER A 24 32.89 17.56 3.92
CA SER A 24 32.41 18.82 3.36
C SER A 24 33.37 19.38 2.30
N HIS A 25 32.77 20.01 1.29
CA HIS A 25 33.32 20.73 0.12
C HIS A 25 33.76 19.91 -1.11
N GLN A 26 34.39 18.74 -0.95
CA GLN A 26 34.87 17.96 -2.10
C GLN A 26 33.94 16.79 -2.51
N GLY A 27 32.96 16.45 -1.68
CA GLY A 27 32.05 15.33 -1.94
C GLY A 27 32.64 13.97 -1.54
N LEU A 28 31.95 12.88 -1.90
CA LEU A 28 32.39 11.52 -1.54
C LEU A 28 33.28 10.92 -2.64
N THR A 29 34.28 10.14 -2.23
CA THR A 29 35.07 9.25 -3.09
C THR A 29 34.16 8.20 -3.75
N HIS A 30 34.38 7.85 -5.02
CA HIS A 30 33.59 6.87 -5.78
C HIS A 30 33.54 5.50 -5.09
N LYS A 31 34.67 5.07 -4.52
CA LYS A 31 34.75 3.82 -3.73
C LYS A 31 33.85 3.84 -2.49
N ARG A 32 33.73 5.00 -1.84
CA ARG A 32 32.89 5.16 -0.64
C ARG A 32 31.42 5.24 -1.03
N ALA A 33 31.08 5.92 -2.13
CA ALA A 33 29.74 5.95 -2.70
C ALA A 33 29.24 4.54 -3.08
N LEU A 34 30.06 3.74 -3.77
CA LEU A 34 29.71 2.34 -4.09
C LEU A 34 29.52 1.46 -2.85
N LYS A 35 30.36 1.66 -1.81
CA LYS A 35 30.24 0.92 -0.55
C LYS A 35 28.94 1.27 0.20
N ILE A 36 28.53 2.54 0.15
CA ILE A 36 27.26 3.01 0.72
C ILE A 36 26.09 2.47 -0.10
N LEU A 37 26.16 2.52 -1.43
CA LEU A 37 25.14 1.96 -2.31
C LEU A 37 24.93 0.45 -2.08
N ALA A 38 26.01 -0.30 -1.89
CA ALA A 38 25.94 -1.73 -1.59
C ALA A 38 25.40 -2.03 -0.18
N ARG A 39 25.57 -1.10 0.78
CA ARG A 39 25.08 -1.24 2.15
C ARG A 39 23.60 -0.86 2.28
N ASP A 40 23.22 0.28 1.72
CA ASP A 40 21.93 0.93 1.97
C ASP A 40 20.92 0.68 0.84
N GLY A 41 21.39 0.22 -0.32
CA GLY A 41 20.56 -0.01 -1.50
C GLY A 41 20.31 1.26 -2.32
N PRO A 42 19.68 1.13 -3.51
CA PRO A 42 19.34 2.28 -4.33
C PRO A 42 18.32 3.17 -3.60
N ASN A 43 18.50 4.49 -3.69
CA ASN A 43 17.56 5.48 -3.14
C ASN A 43 16.27 5.53 -3.99
N ALA A 44 15.47 4.48 -3.89
CA ALA A 44 14.21 4.33 -4.57
C ALA A 44 13.15 3.91 -3.55
N LEU A 45 11.97 4.54 -3.62
CA LEU A 45 10.82 4.11 -2.83
C LEU A 45 10.39 2.73 -3.30
N THR A 46 10.59 1.70 -2.47
CA THR A 46 10.18 0.33 -2.77
C THR A 46 8.67 0.28 -3.00
N PRO A 47 8.19 -0.07 -4.21
CA PRO A 47 6.77 -0.25 -4.46
C PRO A 47 6.23 -1.39 -3.59
N PRO A 48 5.04 -1.25 -2.98
CA PRO A 48 4.37 -2.42 -2.41
C PRO A 48 3.95 -3.36 -3.56
N THR A 49 4.59 -4.52 -3.68
CA THR A 49 4.32 -5.56 -4.69
C THR A 49 3.14 -6.44 -4.28
N THR A 50 1.98 -5.84 -4.06
CA THR A 50 0.74 -6.60 -3.82
C THR A 50 -0.05 -6.72 -5.12
N PRO A 51 -0.39 -7.94 -5.57
CA PRO A 51 -1.10 -8.12 -6.82
C PRO A 51 -2.54 -7.57 -6.72
N GLU A 52 -3.05 -7.02 -7.82
CA GLU A 52 -4.32 -6.27 -7.82
C GLU A 52 -5.53 -7.11 -7.39
N TRP A 53 -5.56 -8.40 -7.77
CA TRP A 53 -6.61 -9.31 -7.34
C TRP A 53 -6.64 -9.50 -5.81
N VAL A 54 -5.48 -9.53 -5.15
CA VAL A 54 -5.41 -9.63 -3.68
C VAL A 54 -5.89 -8.34 -3.02
N LYS A 55 -5.60 -7.17 -3.59
CA LYS A 55 -6.15 -5.89 -3.11
C LYS A 55 -7.67 -5.85 -3.23
N PHE A 56 -8.21 -6.34 -4.36
CA PHE A 56 -9.66 -6.43 -4.58
C PHE A 56 -10.35 -7.34 -3.56
N TYR A 57 -9.82 -8.55 -3.32
CA TYR A 57 -10.36 -9.45 -2.30
C TYR A 57 -10.28 -8.87 -0.89
N LYS A 58 -9.20 -8.17 -0.58
CA LYS A 58 -9.03 -7.51 0.72
C LYS A 58 -10.08 -6.43 0.97
N GLN A 59 -10.55 -5.76 -0.09
CA GLN A 59 -11.68 -4.83 0.02
C GLN A 59 -13.05 -5.51 0.04
N LEU A 60 -13.23 -6.59 -0.72
CA LEU A 60 -14.48 -7.35 -0.72
C LEU A 60 -14.80 -7.96 0.65
N PHE A 61 -13.78 -8.35 1.42
CA PHE A 61 -13.92 -8.96 2.74
C PHE A 61 -13.51 -8.03 3.89
N GLY A 62 -13.28 -6.74 3.61
CA GLY A 62 -12.87 -5.76 4.61
C GLY A 62 -14.04 -5.09 5.33
N GLY A 63 -13.91 -4.87 6.63
CA GLY A 63 -14.82 -4.02 7.43
C GLY A 63 -16.27 -4.52 7.45
N PHE A 64 -17.19 -3.69 6.94
CA PHE A 64 -18.64 -3.95 6.97
C PHE A 64 -19.11 -4.99 5.93
N SER A 65 -18.37 -5.17 4.83
CA SER A 65 -18.76 -6.10 3.76
C SER A 65 -18.85 -7.55 4.22
N ILE A 66 -18.08 -7.95 5.24
CA ILE A 66 -18.12 -9.32 5.76
C ILE A 66 -19.41 -9.64 6.52
N LEU A 67 -19.99 -8.65 7.22
CA LEU A 67 -21.28 -8.77 7.91
C LEU A 67 -22.41 -9.01 6.90
N LEU A 68 -22.36 -8.31 5.77
CA LEU A 68 -23.35 -8.45 4.70
C LEU A 68 -23.21 -9.78 3.94
N TRP A 69 -21.98 -10.25 3.71
CA TRP A 69 -21.74 -11.59 3.15
C TRP A 69 -22.30 -12.69 4.05
N ILE A 70 -22.09 -12.59 5.36
CA ILE A 70 -22.68 -13.52 6.33
C ILE A 70 -24.21 -13.44 6.26
N GLY A 71 -24.79 -12.23 6.20
CA GLY A 71 -26.24 -12.05 6.06
C GLY A 71 -26.82 -12.66 4.78
N ALA A 72 -26.14 -12.50 3.64
CA ALA A 72 -26.55 -13.10 2.37
C ALA A 72 -26.51 -14.63 2.43
N ILE A 73 -25.43 -15.22 2.98
CA ILE A 73 -25.30 -16.67 3.16
C ILE A 73 -26.41 -17.19 4.08
N LEU A 74 -26.73 -16.47 5.16
CA LEU A 74 -27.75 -16.86 6.12
C LEU A 74 -29.16 -16.83 5.50
N CYS A 75 -29.44 -15.88 4.60
CA CYS A 75 -30.70 -15.83 3.84
C CYS A 75 -30.82 -17.00 2.86
N PHE A 76 -29.74 -17.35 2.16
CA PHE A 76 -29.72 -18.53 1.31
C PHE A 76 -29.88 -19.81 2.13
N PHE A 77 -29.22 -19.92 3.29
CA PHE A 77 -29.35 -21.09 4.15
C PHE A 77 -30.76 -21.25 4.72
N ALA A 78 -31.39 -20.15 5.13
CA ALA A 78 -32.78 -20.14 5.59
C ALA A 78 -33.76 -20.56 4.49
N TYR A 79 -33.55 -20.09 3.25
CA TYR A 79 -34.33 -20.55 2.09
C TYR A 79 -34.10 -22.03 1.81
N SER A 80 -32.87 -22.53 1.87
CA SER A 80 -32.56 -23.95 1.67
C SER A 80 -33.28 -24.86 2.66
N ILE A 81 -33.41 -24.44 3.93
CA ILE A 81 -34.16 -25.21 4.94
C ILE A 81 -35.66 -25.16 4.65
N GLN A 82 -36.23 -24.00 4.32
CA GLN A 82 -37.64 -23.87 3.96
C GLN A 82 -37.98 -24.71 2.72
N ALA A 83 -37.16 -24.66 1.68
CA ALA A 83 -37.32 -25.47 0.48
C ALA A 83 -37.21 -26.98 0.72
N ALA A 84 -36.56 -27.41 1.81
CA ALA A 84 -36.47 -28.81 2.20
C ALA A 84 -37.60 -29.27 3.13
N THR A 85 -38.32 -28.33 3.77
CA THR A 85 -39.30 -28.63 4.83
C THR A 85 -40.75 -28.34 4.40
N GLU A 86 -40.96 -27.42 3.46
CA GLU A 86 -42.28 -26.98 2.99
C GLU A 86 -42.44 -27.23 1.48
N ASP A 87 -43.62 -27.72 1.05
CA ASP A 87 -43.94 -27.99 -0.38
C ASP A 87 -44.10 -26.71 -1.22
N GLU A 88 -44.41 -25.55 -0.59
CA GLU A 88 -44.57 -24.24 -1.23
C GLU A 88 -43.61 -23.22 -0.57
N PRO A 89 -42.30 -23.24 -0.92
CA PRO A 89 -41.33 -22.36 -0.28
C PRO A 89 -41.58 -20.89 -0.63
N VAL A 90 -41.59 -20.04 0.39
CA VAL A 90 -41.71 -18.58 0.22
C VAL A 90 -40.46 -18.04 -0.47
N ASN A 91 -40.57 -17.70 -1.75
CA ASN A 91 -39.48 -17.14 -2.56
C ASN A 91 -38.92 -15.81 -2.05
N GLY A 92 -39.56 -15.17 -1.07
CA GLY A 92 -39.11 -13.90 -0.47
C GLY A 92 -37.68 -13.96 0.10
N ASN A 93 -37.29 -15.08 0.73
CA ASN A 93 -35.95 -15.23 1.30
C ASN A 93 -34.86 -15.35 0.22
N LEU A 94 -35.20 -15.92 -0.94
CA LEU A 94 -34.31 -15.98 -2.11
C LEU A 94 -34.11 -14.59 -2.71
N TYR A 95 -35.18 -13.81 -2.91
CA TYR A 95 -35.07 -12.43 -3.38
C TYR A 95 -34.25 -11.56 -2.42
N LEU A 96 -34.45 -11.70 -1.11
CA LEU A 96 -33.70 -10.96 -0.11
C LEU A 96 -32.19 -11.29 -0.18
N GLY A 97 -31.84 -12.58 -0.32
CA GLY A 97 -30.45 -13.01 -0.47
C GLY A 97 -29.78 -12.49 -1.76
N VAL A 98 -30.50 -12.49 -2.88
CA VAL A 98 -30.01 -11.95 -4.16
C VAL A 98 -29.80 -10.44 -4.08
N VAL A 99 -30.75 -9.70 -3.51
CA VAL A 99 -30.65 -8.23 -3.35
C VAL A 99 -29.49 -7.87 -2.43
N LEU A 100 -29.33 -8.57 -1.30
CA LEU A 100 -28.20 -8.36 -0.40
C LEU A 100 -26.85 -8.61 -1.08
N SER A 101 -26.75 -9.68 -1.88
CA SER A 101 -25.53 -9.98 -2.64
C SER A 101 -25.22 -8.89 -3.67
N ALA A 102 -26.24 -8.40 -4.40
CA ALA A 102 -26.08 -7.32 -5.37
C ALA A 102 -25.60 -6.02 -4.73
N VAL A 103 -26.18 -5.64 -3.58
CA VAL A 103 -25.76 -4.44 -2.83
C VAL A 103 -24.30 -4.55 -2.39
N VAL A 104 -23.87 -5.71 -1.89
CA VAL A 104 -22.47 -5.95 -1.47
C VAL A 104 -21.51 -5.80 -2.64
N ILE A 105 -21.83 -6.37 -3.81
CA ILE A 105 -20.99 -6.27 -5.01
C ILE A 105 -20.84 -4.81 -5.44
N ILE A 106 -21.95 -4.07 -5.53
CA ILE A 106 -21.94 -2.66 -5.94
C ILE A 106 -21.11 -1.82 -4.96
N THR A 107 -21.35 -1.98 -3.66
CA THR A 107 -20.65 -1.20 -2.62
C THR A 107 -19.16 -1.51 -2.59
N SER A 108 -18.78 -2.78 -2.81
CA SER A 108 -17.39 -3.22 -2.92
C SER A 108 -16.71 -2.67 -4.17
N CYS A 109 -17.39 -2.62 -5.32
CA CYS A 109 -16.88 -2.00 -6.55
C CYS A 109 -16.59 -0.51 -6.35
N PHE A 110 -17.48 0.24 -5.69
CA PHE A 110 -17.27 1.66 -5.39
C PHE A 110 -16.08 1.88 -4.45
N SER A 111 -15.93 1.07 -3.41
CA SER A 111 -14.78 1.14 -2.50
C SER A 111 -13.47 0.83 -3.21
N TYR A 112 -13.45 -0.20 -4.07
CA TYR A 112 -12.28 -0.52 -4.89
C TYR A 112 -11.89 0.63 -5.82
N TYR A 113 -12.86 1.28 -6.46
CA TYR A 113 -12.58 2.39 -7.36
C TYR A 113 -11.96 3.60 -6.64
N GLN A 114 -12.39 3.88 -5.41
CA GLN A 114 -11.81 4.94 -4.58
C GLN A 114 -10.38 4.62 -4.13
N GLU A 115 -10.11 3.38 -3.75
CA GLU A 115 -8.77 2.94 -3.35
C GLU A 115 -7.80 2.85 -4.53
N ALA A 116 -8.28 2.44 -5.71
CA ALA A 116 -7.52 2.45 -6.96
C ALA A 116 -7.11 3.88 -7.36
N LYS A 117 -8.00 4.86 -7.15
CA LYS A 117 -7.65 6.28 -7.33
C LYS A 117 -6.54 6.74 -6.38
N SER A 118 -6.58 6.34 -5.10
CA SER A 118 -5.55 6.69 -4.11
C SER A 118 -4.19 6.08 -4.47
N SER A 119 -4.19 4.83 -4.94
CA SER A 119 -2.96 4.14 -5.35
C SER A 119 -2.23 4.85 -6.51
N ARG A 120 -2.96 5.51 -7.41
CA ARG A 120 -2.36 6.30 -8.51
C ARG A 120 -1.59 7.54 -8.03
N ILE A 121 -1.93 8.09 -6.86
CA ILE A 121 -1.18 9.23 -6.30
C ILE A 121 0.19 8.77 -5.80
N MET A 122 0.30 7.57 -5.22
CA MET A 122 1.58 6.98 -4.80
C MET A 122 2.52 6.71 -5.98
N ASP A 123 1.99 6.27 -7.12
CA ASP A 123 2.79 6.14 -8.34
C ASP A 123 3.19 7.50 -8.93
N SER A 124 2.37 8.54 -8.73
CA SER A 124 2.75 9.91 -9.06
C SER A 124 3.92 10.42 -8.21
N PHE A 125 4.06 9.97 -6.95
CA PHE A 125 5.22 10.29 -6.10
C PHE A 125 6.52 9.64 -6.60
N LYS A 126 6.47 8.42 -7.16
CA LYS A 126 7.66 7.81 -7.79
C LYS A 126 8.16 8.62 -8.99
N ASN A 127 7.24 9.23 -9.74
CA ASN A 127 7.57 10.10 -10.86
C ASN A 127 8.00 11.51 -10.44
N MET A 128 7.79 11.88 -9.16
CA MET A 128 8.27 13.14 -8.58
C MET A 128 9.68 13.02 -7.98
N VAL A 129 10.20 11.81 -7.78
CA VAL A 129 11.63 11.62 -7.46
C VAL A 129 12.42 11.80 -8.77
N PRO A 130 13.37 12.74 -8.84
CA PRO A 130 14.16 12.97 -10.04
C PRO A 130 14.96 11.71 -10.41
N GLN A 131 14.84 11.27 -11.67
CA GLN A 131 15.52 10.07 -12.19
C GLN A 131 17.05 10.23 -12.27
N VAL A 132 17.54 11.47 -12.23
CA VAL A 132 18.96 11.82 -12.24
C VAL A 132 19.24 12.82 -11.13
N SER A 133 20.37 12.65 -10.44
CA SER A 133 20.87 13.61 -9.44
C SER A 133 22.30 13.97 -9.76
N VAL A 134 22.64 15.26 -9.59
CA VAL A 134 24.01 15.74 -9.74
C VAL A 134 24.70 15.57 -8.39
N ILE A 135 25.72 14.71 -8.34
CA ILE A 135 26.53 14.47 -7.14
C ILE A 135 27.94 15.02 -7.35
N THR A 136 28.51 15.62 -6.31
CA THR A 136 29.93 15.99 -6.30
C THR A 136 30.72 14.79 -5.80
N ALA A 137 31.61 14.26 -6.64
CA ALA A 137 32.51 13.15 -6.29
C ALA A 137 33.96 13.56 -6.53
N VAL A 138 34.84 13.23 -5.59
CA VAL A 138 36.24 13.70 -5.55
C VAL A 138 37.11 13.11 -6.68
N ASP A 139 36.71 11.95 -7.24
CA ASP A 139 37.58 11.13 -8.10
C ASP A 139 37.21 11.16 -9.60
N CYS A 140 36.37 12.11 -10.06
CA CYS A 140 35.82 12.08 -11.42
C CYS A 140 36.71 12.75 -12.50
N PHE A 141 37.86 13.32 -12.13
CA PHE A 141 38.86 13.86 -13.05
C PHE A 141 40.12 12.99 -13.01
N GLY A 142 40.19 12.02 -13.91
CA GLY A 142 41.38 11.24 -14.23
C GLY A 142 41.46 11.05 -15.73
#